data_AF-A0AA35R0P4-F1
#
_entry.id   AF-A0AA35R0P4-F1
#
_cell.length_a   1.000
_cell.length_b   1.000
_cell.length_c   1.000
_cell.angle_alpha   90.00
_cell.angle_beta   90.00
_cell.angle_gamma   90.00
#
_symmetry.space_group_name_H-M   'P 1'
#
loop_
_entity.id
_entity.type
_entity.pdbx_description
1 polymer ?
#
loop_
_entity_poly.entity_id
_entity_poly.type
_entity_poly.pdbx_seq_one_letter_code
_entity_poly.pdbx_strand_id
1 'polypeptide(L)'
;MIYYNATGKKVAIHEEESEGQQREFYDEIALYEKKVLYRINRRTGECTTTSLDTPFRPIAVPPNATYYGTYYVGSTVDPLAGFKVNSFGGDTDNGRYVGTWSYVKCVPVTDSYFGEQTGFVHWSFYDVELSIEDPDVFIPPAGCHQ
;
A
#
# COMPACT_ATOMS: atom_id res chain seq x y z
N MET A 1 -7.64 -3.04 -5.45
CA MET A 1 -6.33 -3.59 -5.88
C MET A 1 -5.20 -2.56 -5.84
N ILE A 2 -3.96 -2.98 -5.55
CA ILE A 2 -2.76 -2.11 -5.47
C ILE A 2 -1.62 -2.73 -6.28
N TYR A 3 -0.94 -1.91 -7.09
CA TYR A 3 0.32 -2.26 -7.75
C TYR A 3 1.46 -1.41 -7.19
N TYR A 4 2.57 -2.06 -6.82
CA TYR A 4 3.66 -1.42 -6.12
C TYR A 4 5.01 -1.75 -6.77
N ASN A 5 5.72 -0.73 -7.22
CA ASN A 5 7.07 -0.85 -7.78
C ASN A 5 8.05 0.04 -7.01
N ALA A 6 8.79 -0.57 -6.08
CA ALA A 6 9.77 0.14 -5.25
C ALA A 6 10.93 0.74 -6.08
N THR A 7 11.45 0.00 -7.04
CA THR A 7 12.62 0.41 -7.84
C THR A 7 12.32 1.64 -8.69
N GLY A 8 11.16 1.66 -9.35
CA GLY A 8 10.70 2.81 -10.12
C GLY A 8 9.97 3.88 -9.30
N LYS A 9 9.78 3.65 -7.99
CA LYS A 9 9.01 4.49 -7.06
C LYS A 9 7.63 4.84 -7.63
N LYS A 10 6.85 3.81 -7.98
CA LYS A 10 5.51 3.94 -8.55
C LYS A 10 4.52 3.15 -7.72
N VAL A 11 3.33 3.73 -7.54
CA VAL A 11 2.20 3.07 -6.91
C VAL A 11 0.97 3.33 -7.77
N ALA A 12 0.20 2.29 -8.08
CA ALA A 12 -1.12 2.42 -8.66
C ALA A 12 -2.14 1.77 -7.71
N ILE A 13 -3.27 2.44 -7.50
CA ILE A 13 -4.37 1.95 -6.66
C ILE A 13 -5.62 1.97 -7.53
N HIS A 14 -6.30 0.83 -7.61
CA HIS A 14 -7.60 0.73 -8.22
C HIS A 14 -8.62 0.43 -7.14
N GLU A 15 -9.47 1.41 -6.82
CA GLU A 15 -10.52 1.23 -5.85
C GLU A 15 -11.57 0.23 -6.36
N GLU A 16 -11.92 -0.74 -5.52
CA GLU A 16 -13.02 -1.65 -5.81
C GLU A 16 -14.35 -0.96 -5.56
N GLU A 17 -15.24 -1.08 -6.53
CA GLU A 17 -16.60 -0.58 -6.42
C GLU A 17 -17.39 -1.49 -5.48
N SER A 18 -17.84 -0.94 -4.36
CA SER A 18 -18.71 -1.65 -3.42
C SER A 18 -20.17 -1.49 -3.86
N GLU A 19 -20.83 -2.61 -4.09
CA GLU A 19 -22.25 -2.63 -4.43
C GLU A 19 -23.09 -1.91 -3.36
N GLY A 20 -23.98 -1.01 -3.79
CA GLY A 20 -24.87 -0.26 -2.90
C GLY A 20 -24.30 1.04 -2.31
N GLN A 21 -23.01 1.36 -2.53
CA GLN A 21 -22.46 2.65 -2.12
C GLN A 21 -22.60 3.71 -3.22
N GLN A 22 -23.40 4.75 -2.97
CA GLN A 22 -23.43 5.95 -3.81
C GLN A 22 -22.26 6.89 -3.47
N ARG A 23 -21.03 6.43 -3.70
CA ARG A 23 -19.85 7.29 -3.68
C ARG A 23 -19.09 7.16 -4.99
N GLU A 24 -18.20 8.10 -5.22
CA GLU A 24 -17.30 8.04 -6.37
C GLU A 24 -16.10 7.15 -6.04
N PHE A 25 -15.68 6.37 -7.04
CA PHE A 25 -14.53 5.48 -6.96
C PHE A 25 -13.44 5.99 -7.89
N TYR A 26 -12.20 5.86 -7.45
CA TYR A 26 -11.05 6.44 -8.13
C TYR A 26 -9.95 5.41 -8.39
N ASP A 27 -9.33 5.53 -9.56
CA ASP A 27 -8.03 4.95 -9.82
C ASP A 27 -6.97 6.04 -9.59
N GLU A 28 -5.91 5.71 -8.87
CA GLU A 28 -4.82 6.61 -8.55
C GLU A 28 -3.50 6.06 -9.07
N ILE A 29 -2.70 6.89 -9.75
CA ILE A 29 -1.36 6.54 -10.24
C ILE A 29 -0.38 7.58 -9.72
N ALA A 30 0.44 7.18 -8.76
CA ALA A 30 1.48 8.00 -8.15
C ALA A 30 2.85 7.66 -8.76
N LEU A 31 3.46 8.64 -9.45
CA LEU A 31 4.79 8.54 -10.03
C LEU A 31 5.74 9.47 -9.27
N TYR A 32 6.41 8.95 -8.25
CA TYR A 32 7.19 9.78 -7.30
C TYR A 32 8.43 10.41 -7.93
N GLU A 33 9.09 9.74 -8.89
CA GLU A 33 10.23 10.35 -9.61
C GLU A 33 9.81 11.54 -10.46
N LYS A 34 8.58 11.52 -10.98
CA LYS A 34 7.98 12.61 -11.76
C LYS A 34 7.21 13.61 -10.90
N LYS A 35 7.07 13.35 -9.59
CA LYS A 35 6.30 14.15 -8.63
C LYS A 35 4.87 14.45 -9.11
N VAL A 36 4.21 13.44 -9.67
CA VAL A 36 2.84 13.58 -10.18
C VAL A 36 1.94 12.48 -9.62
N LEU A 37 0.72 12.88 -9.26
CA LEU A 37 -0.39 12.00 -8.91
C LEU A 37 -1.51 12.22 -9.92
N TYR A 38 -1.87 11.16 -10.63
CA TYR A 38 -3.08 11.11 -11.44
C TYR A 38 -4.20 10.49 -10.63
N ARG A 39 -5.38 11.09 -10.66
CA ARG A 39 -6.59 10.56 -10.04
C ARG A 39 -7.72 10.57 -11.06
N ILE A 40 -8.21 9.38 -11.39
CA ILE A 40 -9.17 9.10 -12.45
C ILE A 40 -10.47 8.63 -11.82
N ASN A 41 -11.58 9.31 -12.10
CA ASN A 41 -12.90 8.86 -11.68
C ASN A 41 -13.31 7.65 -12.52
N ARG A 42 -13.55 6.50 -11.89
CA ARG A 42 -13.83 5.23 -12.60
C ARG A 42 -15.16 5.23 -13.36
N ARG A 43 -16.09 6.10 -12.96
CA ARG A 43 -17.42 6.21 -13.58
C ARG A 43 -17.44 7.18 -14.77
N THR A 44 -16.82 8.35 -14.62
CA THR A 44 -16.86 9.41 -15.66
C THR A 44 -15.65 9.37 -16.58
N GLY A 45 -14.55 8.75 -16.16
CA GLY A 45 -13.25 8.82 -16.83
C GLY A 45 -12.55 10.18 -16.69
N GLU A 46 -13.12 11.12 -15.93
CA GLU A 46 -12.50 12.41 -15.66
C GLU A 46 -11.20 12.22 -14.88
N CYS A 47 -10.17 12.95 -15.30
CA CYS A 47 -8.84 12.83 -14.75
C CYS A 47 -8.38 14.16 -14.14
N THR A 48 -7.78 14.07 -12.97
CA THR A 48 -7.14 15.20 -12.30
C THR A 48 -5.66 14.89 -12.08
N THR A 49 -4.82 15.88 -12.35
CA THR A 49 -3.37 15.77 -12.23
C THR A 49 -2.91 16.75 -11.15
N THR A 50 -2.20 16.25 -10.15
CA THR A 50 -1.73 17.04 -9.00
C THR A 50 -0.24 16.83 -8.72
N SER A 51 0.39 17.82 -8.09
CA SER A 51 1.77 17.70 -7.61
C SER A 51 1.85 16.69 -6.48
N LEU A 52 2.83 15.78 -6.54
CA LEU A 52 3.13 14.81 -5.50
C LEU A 52 4.40 15.21 -4.77
N ASP A 53 4.23 16.01 -3.71
CA ASP A 53 5.33 16.52 -2.90
C ASP A 53 5.71 15.60 -1.73
N THR A 54 4.89 14.59 -1.45
CA THR A 54 5.17 13.61 -0.40
C THR A 54 6.31 12.68 -0.84
N PRO A 55 7.24 12.35 0.07
CA PRO A 55 8.33 11.43 -0.26
C PRO A 55 7.80 10.01 -0.44
N PHE A 56 8.41 9.27 -1.37
CA PHE A 56 8.16 7.85 -1.52
C PHE A 56 8.54 7.10 -0.24
N ARG A 57 7.59 6.37 0.34
CA ARG A 57 7.80 5.49 1.50
C ARG A 57 7.72 4.04 1.03
N PRO A 58 8.83 3.29 1.07
CA PRO A 58 8.79 1.90 0.69
C PRO A 58 7.93 1.06 1.65
N ILE A 59 7.16 0.12 1.13
CA ILE A 59 6.52 -0.95 1.91
C ILE A 59 7.60 -1.95 2.31
N ALA A 60 8.31 -1.65 3.39
CA ALA A 60 9.44 -2.43 3.89
C ALA A 60 9.63 -2.18 5.39
N VAL A 61 10.33 -3.10 6.06
CA VAL A 61 10.78 -2.89 7.44
C VAL A 61 11.85 -1.79 7.46
N PRO A 62 11.64 -0.67 8.20
CA PRO A 62 12.67 0.35 8.33
C PRO A 62 13.96 -0.19 8.96
N PRO A 63 15.16 0.26 8.54
CA PRO A 63 16.42 -0.26 9.08
C PRO A 63 16.60 -0.06 10.60
N ASN A 64 15.93 0.94 11.17
CA ASN A 64 15.94 1.26 12.60
C ASN A 64 14.69 0.73 13.34
N ALA A 65 13.92 -0.17 12.75
CA ALA A 65 12.73 -0.71 13.38
C ALA A 65 13.09 -1.63 14.56
N THR A 66 12.30 -1.54 15.62
CA THR A 66 12.37 -2.45 16.76
C THR A 66 11.61 -3.73 16.44
N TYR A 67 12.24 -4.87 16.65
CA TYR A 67 11.59 -6.17 16.54
C TYR A 67 10.70 -6.42 17.77
N TYR A 68 9.42 -6.67 17.54
CA TYR A 68 8.43 -6.91 18.61
C TYR A 68 8.16 -8.39 18.86
N GLY A 69 8.47 -9.26 17.91
CA GLY A 69 8.32 -10.70 18.10
C GLY A 69 7.91 -11.43 16.83
N THR A 70 7.84 -12.75 16.96
CA THR A 70 7.36 -13.67 15.93
C THR A 70 6.20 -14.48 16.48
N TYR A 71 5.13 -14.58 15.71
CA TYR A 71 3.92 -15.31 16.11
C TYR A 71 3.21 -15.87 14.88
N TYR A 72 2.13 -16.62 15.11
CA TYR A 72 1.26 -17.15 14.06
C TYR A 72 0.02 -16.27 13.93
N VAL A 73 -0.34 -15.93 12.70
CA VAL A 73 -1.68 -15.46 12.37
C VAL A 73 -2.52 -16.70 12.08
N GLY A 74 -3.70 -16.81 12.70
CA GLY A 74 -4.54 -18.01 12.63
C GLY A 74 -4.19 -19.05 13.69
N SER A 75 -4.31 -20.33 13.35
CA SER A 75 -4.11 -21.46 14.28
C SER A 75 -2.66 -21.94 14.33
N THR A 76 -2.18 -22.32 15.51
CA THR A 76 -0.92 -23.06 15.67
C THR A 76 -1.10 -24.57 15.64
N VAL A 77 -2.34 -25.06 15.64
CA VAL A 77 -2.67 -26.50 15.70
C VAL A 77 -2.71 -27.11 14.31
N ASP A 78 -3.23 -26.37 13.34
CA ASP A 78 -3.32 -26.78 11.95
C ASP A 78 -2.36 -25.93 11.09
N PRO A 79 -1.30 -26.53 10.50
CA PRO A 79 -0.35 -25.83 9.64
C PRO A 79 -0.96 -25.17 8.40
N LEU A 80 -2.16 -25.56 7.98
CA LEU A 80 -2.88 -24.95 6.85
C LEU A 80 -3.80 -23.80 7.28
N ALA A 81 -4.10 -23.70 8.58
CA ALA A 81 -4.98 -22.67 9.14
C ALA A 81 -4.21 -21.55 9.85
N GLY A 82 -2.88 -21.52 9.73
CA GLY A 82 -2.08 -20.43 10.26
C GLY A 82 -0.74 -20.28 9.55
N PHE A 83 -0.18 -19.09 9.63
CA PHE A 83 1.12 -18.79 9.04
C PHE A 83 1.94 -17.87 9.95
N LYS A 84 3.26 -18.06 9.91
CA LYS A 84 4.20 -17.41 10.80
C LYS A 84 4.59 -16.02 10.27
N VAL A 85 4.58 -15.03 11.15
CA VAL A 85 4.91 -13.63 10.84
C VAL A 85 5.90 -13.04 11.85
N ASN A 86 6.62 -12.01 11.43
CA ASN A 86 7.42 -11.14 12.28
C ASN A 86 6.74 -9.78 12.39
N SER A 87 6.74 -9.21 13.59
CA SER A 87 6.28 -7.85 13.82
C SER A 87 7.45 -6.92 14.14
N PHE A 88 7.42 -5.75 13.51
CA PHE A 88 8.37 -4.68 13.74
C PHE A 88 7.62 -3.37 13.89
N GLY A 89 8.19 -2.44 14.64
CA GLY A 89 7.63 -1.11 14.75
C GLY A 89 8.59 -0.15 15.43
N GLY A 90 8.11 1.04 15.72
CA GLY A 90 8.87 2.03 16.43
C GLY A 90 8.16 3.36 16.46
N ASP A 91 8.75 4.29 17.20
CA ASP A 91 8.30 5.67 17.26
C ASP A 91 9.01 6.51 16.20
N THR A 92 8.34 7.57 15.78
CA THR A 92 8.82 8.64 14.91
C THR A 92 8.58 9.96 15.64
N ASP A 93 9.12 11.06 15.12
CA ASP A 93 8.90 12.38 15.72
C ASP A 93 7.42 12.75 15.81
N ASN A 94 6.56 12.20 14.93
CA ASN A 94 5.16 12.60 14.77
C ASN A 94 4.15 11.44 14.91
N GLY A 95 4.55 10.34 15.54
CA GLY A 95 3.69 9.16 15.64
C GLY A 95 4.43 7.85 15.84
N ARG A 96 3.70 6.74 15.73
CA ARG A 96 4.21 5.38 15.92
C ARG A 96 3.75 4.49 14.78
N TYR A 97 4.59 3.55 14.39
CA TYR A 97 4.24 2.55 13.39
C TYR A 97 4.39 1.12 13.93
N VAL A 98 3.61 0.21 13.35
CA VAL A 98 3.74 -1.23 13.52
C VAL A 98 3.33 -1.92 12.24
N GLY A 99 4.18 -2.83 11.77
CA GLY A 99 3.89 -3.67 10.62
C GLY A 99 4.14 -5.14 10.95
N THR A 100 3.59 -6.00 10.10
CA THR A 100 3.80 -7.44 10.15
C THR A 100 4.14 -7.95 8.76
N TRP A 101 5.12 -8.86 8.71
CA TRP A 101 5.60 -9.46 7.47
C TRP A 101 5.67 -10.97 7.62
N SER A 102 5.46 -11.70 6.55
CA SER A 102 5.64 -13.15 6.52
C SER A 102 7.04 -13.51 6.98
N TYR A 103 7.15 -14.57 7.81
CA TYR A 103 8.44 -15.02 8.33
C TYR A 103 9.41 -15.40 7.21
N VAL A 104 8.88 -15.95 6.12
CA VAL A 104 9.62 -16.34 4.92
C VAL A 104 9.39 -15.28 3.84
N LYS A 105 10.47 -14.83 3.18
CA LYS A 105 10.46 -13.84 2.07
C LYS A 105 9.99 -12.41 2.41
N CYS A 106 9.64 -12.12 3.67
CA CYS A 106 9.30 -10.76 4.12
C CYS A 106 8.17 -10.09 3.30
N VAL A 107 7.14 -10.86 2.93
CA VAL A 107 5.95 -10.33 2.25
C VAL A 107 5.11 -9.54 3.26
N PRO A 108 4.66 -8.32 2.96
CA PRO A 108 3.87 -7.52 3.90
C PRO A 108 2.52 -8.18 4.17
N VAL A 109 2.05 -8.09 5.42
CA VAL A 109 0.77 -8.64 5.89
C VAL A 109 -0.09 -7.50 6.44
N THR A 110 0.46 -6.69 7.33
CA THR A 110 -0.16 -5.43 7.76
C THR A 110 0.87 -4.31 7.88
N ASP A 111 0.43 -3.09 7.70
CA ASP A 111 1.20 -1.88 8.00
C ASP A 111 0.28 -0.83 8.62
N SER A 112 0.67 -0.30 9.77
CA SER A 112 -0.15 0.61 10.55
C SER A 112 0.67 1.79 11.02
N TYR A 113 0.11 2.98 10.87
CA TYR A 113 0.69 4.21 11.37
C TYR A 113 -0.34 4.96 12.20
N PHE A 114 0.06 5.39 13.38
CA PHE A 114 -0.71 6.29 14.22
C PHE A 114 0.07 7.60 14.37
N GLY A 115 -0.46 8.68 13.82
CA GLY A 115 0.10 10.02 13.98
C GLY A 115 -0.96 11.01 14.45
N GLU A 116 -0.53 12.05 15.16
CA GLU A 116 -1.47 13.03 15.74
C GLU A 116 -2.31 13.75 14.67
N GLN A 117 -1.70 14.05 13.51
CA GLN A 117 -2.38 14.73 12.40
C GLN A 117 -3.10 13.76 11.45
N THR A 118 -2.52 12.59 11.21
CA THR A 118 -3.03 11.61 10.25
C THR A 118 -4.07 10.68 10.85
N GLY A 119 -4.19 10.63 12.18
CA GLY A 119 -4.95 9.61 12.88
C GLY A 119 -4.34 8.22 12.71
N PHE A 120 -5.18 7.20 12.86
CA PHE A 120 -4.82 5.81 12.62
C PHE A 120 -5.06 5.43 11.16
N VAL A 121 -3.99 5.06 10.46
CA VAL A 121 -4.02 4.51 9.11
C VAL A 121 -3.57 3.06 9.20
N HIS A 122 -4.33 2.16 8.57
CA HIS A 122 -4.07 0.73 8.59
C HIS A 122 -4.25 0.13 7.21
N TRP A 123 -3.26 -0.64 6.78
CA TRP A 123 -3.29 -1.43 5.57
C TRP A 123 -3.18 -2.90 5.95
N SER A 124 -3.99 -3.71 5.28
CA SER A 124 -3.86 -5.16 5.28
C SER A 124 -3.67 -5.63 3.85
N PHE A 125 -2.70 -6.52 3.66
CA PHE A 125 -2.31 -7.03 2.35
C PHE A 125 -2.76 -8.49 2.24
N TYR A 126 -3.48 -8.77 1.16
CA TYR A 126 -4.03 -10.09 0.84
C TYR A 126 -3.71 -10.40 -0.62
N ASP A 127 -3.69 -11.69 -0.97
CA ASP A 127 -3.48 -12.17 -2.35
C ASP A 127 -2.27 -11.51 -3.04
N VAL A 128 -1.16 -11.37 -2.30
CA VAL A 128 0.02 -10.64 -2.76
C VAL A 128 0.82 -11.48 -3.76
N GLU A 129 0.92 -10.98 -4.99
CA GLU A 129 1.81 -11.49 -6.02
C GLU A 129 3.13 -10.71 -6.05
N LEU A 130 4.26 -11.41 -6.21
CA LEU A 130 5.59 -10.80 -6.20
C LEU A 130 6.03 -10.28 -7.58
N SER A 131 5.15 -10.37 -8.58
CA SER A 131 5.37 -9.90 -9.94
C SER A 131 4.25 -8.97 -10.37
N ILE A 132 4.55 -8.08 -11.30
CA ILE A 132 3.56 -7.25 -11.99
C ILE A 132 3.48 -7.80 -13.41
N GLU A 133 2.36 -8.41 -13.76
CA GLU A 133 2.17 -9.02 -15.09
C GLU A 133 1.98 -7.96 -16.18
N ASP A 134 1.14 -6.96 -15.91
CA ASP A 134 0.89 -5.83 -16.80
C ASP A 134 1.62 -4.56 -16.31
N PRO A 135 2.70 -4.13 -16.98
CA PRO A 135 3.41 -2.91 -16.60
C PRO A 135 2.64 -1.62 -16.94
N ASP A 136 1.61 -1.69 -17.79
CA ASP A 136 0.86 -0.53 -18.26
C ASP A 136 -0.09 0.03 -17.19
N VAL A 137 -0.27 -0.68 -16.07
CA VAL A 137 -1.02 -0.21 -14.88
C VAL A 137 -0.48 1.11 -14.30
N PHE A 138 0.76 1.49 -14.63
CA PHE A 138 1.36 2.77 -14.22
C PHE A 138 1.26 3.87 -15.29
N ILE A 139 0.60 3.60 -16.43
CA ILE A 139 0.41 4.55 -17.51
C ILE A 139 -1.00 5.14 -17.38
N PRO A 140 -1.14 6.45 -17.13
CA PRO A 140 -2.47 7.05 -17.06
C PRO A 140 -3.14 7.07 -18.45
N PRO A 141 -4.48 7.09 -18.52
CA PRO A 141 -5.20 7.26 -19.79
C PRO A 141 -4.77 8.51 -20.55
N ALA A 142 -4.85 8.48 -21.88
CA ALA A 142 -4.39 9.58 -22.74
C ALA A 142 -5.00 10.95 -22.37
N GLY A 143 -6.24 10.98 -21.87
CA GLY A 143 -6.93 12.20 -21.42
C GLY A 143 -6.33 12.85 -20.17
N CYS A 144 -5.43 12.18 -19.44
CA CYS A 144 -4.77 12.69 -18.23
C CYS A 144 -3.53 13.56 -18.50
N HIS A 145 -3.07 13.64 -19.74
CA HIS A 145 -1.86 14.39 -20.11
C HIS A 145 -2.12 15.87 -20.46
N GLN A 146 -3.28 16.41 -20.08
CA GLN A 146 -3.63 17.82 -20.26
C GLN A 146 -3.09 18.71 -19.15
#